data_AF-A0A0V1CAQ7-F1
#
_entry.id   AF-A0A0V1CAQ7-F1
#
_cell.length_a   1.000
_cell.length_b   1.000
_cell.length_c   1.000
_cell.angle_alpha   90.00
_cell.angle_beta   90.00
_cell.angle_gamma   90.00
#
_symmetry.space_group_name_H-M   'P 1'
#
loop_
_entity.id
_entity.type
_entity.pdbx_description
1 polymer ?
#
loop_
_entity_poly.entity_id
_entity_poly.type
_entity_poly.pdbx_seq_one_letter_code
_entity_poly.pdbx_strand_id
1 'polypeptide(L)'
;MGPNSLTAKAIQNICECRIQVIHEKNNTIKIMVSAENNYESILMFKLWKAFQCINCLLEIHPFDKDFVEEIQQADSQFWKRQMEIIINSLQIISSLPVSQYDATFAVSSENLKRTY
;
A
#
# COMPACT_ATOMS: atom_id res chain seq x y z
N MET A 1 -4.40 5.76 6.66
CA MET A 1 -4.39 4.36 6.15
C MET A 1 -3.64 4.21 4.83
N GLY A 2 -3.76 5.19 3.93
CA GLY A 2 -3.16 5.15 2.59
C GLY A 2 -4.03 4.40 1.58
N PRO A 3 -3.84 4.64 0.27
CA PRO A 3 -4.53 3.93 -0.80
C PRO A 3 -4.36 2.43 -0.65
N ASN A 4 -5.46 1.67 -0.78
CA ASN A 4 -5.48 0.21 -0.62
C ASN A 4 -4.88 -0.30 0.70
N SER A 5 -4.88 0.53 1.76
CA SER A 5 -4.30 0.23 3.08
C SER A 5 -2.80 -0.09 3.05
N LEU A 6 -2.07 0.33 2.01
CA LEU A 6 -0.66 -0.03 1.83
C LEU A 6 0.25 0.60 2.89
N THR A 7 -0.01 1.85 3.29
CA THR A 7 0.78 2.49 4.36
C THR A 7 0.57 1.78 5.69
N ALA A 8 -0.67 1.43 6.04
CA ALA A 8 -0.94 0.63 7.23
C ALA A 8 -0.25 -0.74 7.17
N LYS A 9 -0.26 -1.40 6.01
CA LYS A 9 0.41 -2.69 5.81
C LYS A 9 1.93 -2.58 5.91
N ALA A 10 2.52 -1.50 5.42
CA ALA A 10 3.95 -1.23 5.56
C ALA A 10 4.35 -1.12 7.04
N ILE A 11 3.60 -0.35 7.83
CA ILE A 11 3.85 -0.22 9.28
C ILE A 11 3.71 -1.57 9.97
N GLN A 12 2.63 -2.32 9.71
CA GLN A 12 2.44 -3.66 10.27
C GLN A 12 3.63 -4.59 10.00
N ASN A 13 4.17 -4.55 8.78
CA ASN A 13 5.32 -5.37 8.39
C ASN A 13 6.61 -4.93 9.12
N ILE A 14 6.91 -3.63 9.17
CA ILE A 14 8.12 -3.08 9.80
C ILE A 14 8.10 -3.26 11.33
N CYS A 15 6.91 -3.12 11.93
CA CYS A 15 6.72 -3.21 13.37
C CYS A 15 6.38 -4.62 13.85
N GLU A 16 6.14 -5.57 12.94
CA GLU A 16 5.70 -6.93 13.22
C GLU A 16 4.46 -6.96 14.15
N CYS A 17 3.47 -6.13 13.82
CA CYS A 17 2.25 -5.95 14.58
C CYS A 17 1.02 -5.99 13.65
N ARG A 18 -0.16 -6.02 14.24
CA ARG A 18 -1.45 -5.82 13.56
C ARG A 18 -2.01 -4.46 13.98
N ILE A 19 -2.56 -3.73 13.01
CA ILE A 19 -3.19 -2.44 13.20
C ILE A 19 -4.63 -2.57 12.71
N GLN A 20 -5.56 -2.17 13.57
CA GLN A 20 -6.97 -2.11 13.26
C GLN A 20 -7.47 -0.70 13.50
N VAL A 21 -8.23 -0.17 12.54
CA VAL A 21 -8.90 1.12 12.68
C VAL A 21 -10.37 0.84 12.93
N ILE A 22 -10.86 1.30 14.08
CA ILE A 22 -12.23 1.14 14.53
C ILE A 22 -12.87 2.52 14.50
N HIS A 23 -13.99 2.63 13.78
CA HIS A 23 -14.81 3.83 13.77
C HIS A 23 -15.80 3.73 14.93
N GLU A 24 -15.72 4.68 15.87
CA GLU A 24 -16.64 4.78 16.99
C GLU A 24 -17.75 5.79 16.69
N LYS A 25 -18.74 5.89 17.59
CA LYS A 25 -19.77 6.93 17.50
C LYS A 25 -19.09 8.32 17.61
N ASN A 26 -19.68 9.32 16.95
CA ASN A 26 -19.23 10.73 16.97
C ASN A 26 -17.95 11.05 16.16
N ASN A 27 -17.72 10.39 15.03
CA ASN A 27 -16.54 10.61 14.17
C ASN A 27 -15.18 10.35 14.86
N THR A 28 -15.17 9.73 16.03
CA THR A 28 -13.92 9.33 16.70
C THR A 28 -13.34 8.10 16.02
N ILE A 29 -12.04 8.13 15.76
CA ILE A 29 -11.29 7.00 15.22
C ILE A 29 -10.43 6.42 16.34
N LYS A 30 -10.57 5.12 16.59
CA LYS A 30 -9.73 4.37 17.51
C LYS A 30 -8.78 3.49 16.73
N ILE A 31 -7.49 3.57 17.06
CA ILE A 31 -6.45 2.71 16.49
C ILE A 31 -6.07 1.67 17.51
N MET A 32 -6.29 0.40 17.18
CA MET A 32 -5.85 -0.74 17.98
C MET A 32 -4.59 -1.34 17.38
N VAL A 33 -3.57 -1.54 18.21
CA VAL A 33 -2.32 -2.20 17.84
C VAL A 33 -2.16 -3.45 18.69
N SER A 34 -1.89 -4.58 18.05
CA SER A 34 -1.57 -5.84 18.75
C SER A 34 -0.34 -6.50 18.16
N ALA A 35 0.44 -7.17 19.01
CA ALA A 35 1.63 -7.91 18.62
C ALA A 35 1.76 -9.14 19.51
N GLU A 36 2.51 -10.12 19.05
CA GLU A 36 2.78 -11.37 19.77
C GLU A 36 4.28 -11.62 19.83
N ASN A 37 4.77 -11.98 21.01
CA ASN A 37 6.13 -12.48 21.21
C ASN A 37 6.22 -13.23 22.55
N ASN A 38 7.11 -14.24 22.61
CA ASN A 38 7.37 -15.02 23.83
C ASN A 38 8.17 -14.24 24.87
N TYR A 39 8.80 -13.12 24.49
CA TYR A 39 9.56 -12.25 25.38
C TYR A 39 8.86 -10.89 25.51
N GLU A 40 8.56 -10.49 26.74
CA GLU A 40 7.87 -9.23 27.02
C GLU A 40 8.64 -8.01 26.50
N SER A 41 9.97 -8.00 26.63
CA SER A 41 10.81 -6.91 26.12
C SER A 41 10.68 -6.73 24.60
N ILE A 42 10.61 -7.83 23.85
CA ILE A 42 10.43 -7.81 22.40
C ILE A 42 9.02 -7.36 22.05
N LEU A 43 8.01 -7.86 22.78
CA LEU A 43 6.62 -7.44 22.61
C LEU A 43 6.46 -5.93 22.81
N MET A 44 7.02 -5.40 23.91
CA MET A 44 6.99 -3.97 24.22
C MET A 44 7.72 -3.15 23.15
N PHE A 45 8.85 -3.63 22.66
CA PHE A 45 9.59 -2.97 21.59
C PHE A 45 8.79 -2.91 20.28
N LYS A 46 8.10 -4.00 19.89
CA LYS A 46 7.23 -4.03 18.71
C LYS A 46 6.10 -3.00 18.82
N LEU A 47 5.41 -2.97 19.97
CA LEU A 47 4.33 -2.03 20.25
C LEU A 47 4.83 -0.59 20.26
N TRP A 48 5.94 -0.32 20.94
CA TRP A 48 6.56 1.01 20.99
C TRP A 48 6.88 1.53 19.59
N LYS A 49 7.56 0.72 18.75
CA LYS A 49 7.85 1.09 17.36
C LYS A 49 6.58 1.45 16.58
N ALA A 50 5.54 0.63 16.69
CA ALA A 50 4.27 0.86 16.00
C ALA A 50 3.63 2.18 16.43
N PHE A 51 3.61 2.48 17.73
CA PHE A 51 3.08 3.74 18.24
C PHE A 51 3.89 4.95 17.78
N GLN A 52 5.22 4.85 17.70
CA GLN A 52 6.05 5.93 17.15
C GLN A 52 5.67 6.23 15.69
N CYS A 53 5.56 5.20 14.84
CA CYS A 53 5.13 5.39 13.45
C CYS A 53 3.73 6.02 13.34
N ILE A 54 2.79 5.62 14.19
CA ILE A 54 1.43 6.19 14.20
C ILE A 54 1.45 7.64 14.66
N ASN A 55 2.19 7.97 15.72
CA ASN A 55 2.29 9.34 16.21
C ASN A 55 2.90 10.27 15.16
N CYS A 56 3.96 9.84 14.47
CA CYS A 56 4.53 10.60 13.34
C CYS A 56 3.49 10.96 12.26
N LEU A 57 2.50 10.08 12.03
CA LEU A 57 1.44 10.33 11.05
C LEU A 57 0.31 11.22 11.59
N LEU A 58 0.13 11.28 12.91
CA LEU A 58 -0.89 12.13 13.54
C LEU A 58 -0.38 13.55 13.80
N GLU A 59 0.94 13.71 13.94
CA GLU A 59 1.62 14.97 14.24
C GLU A 59 1.89 15.85 13.02
N ILE A 60 1.24 15.61 11.87
CA ILE A 60 1.44 16.44 10.66
C ILE A 60 1.11 17.90 10.98
N HIS A 61 2.15 18.74 11.08
CA HIS A 61 1.99 20.15 11.36
C HIS A 61 1.42 20.84 10.12
N PRO A 62 0.51 21.82 10.28
CA PRO A 62 -0.19 22.47 9.16
C PRO A 62 0.73 23.23 8.19
N PHE A 63 2.01 23.40 8.52
CA PHE A 63 3.02 24.07 7.69
C PHE A 63 4.10 23.13 7.18
N ASP A 64 4.12 21.88 7.66
CA ASP A 64 5.10 20.89 7.22
C ASP A 64 4.56 20.14 6.01
N LYS A 65 5.50 19.84 5.12
CA LYS A 65 5.22 19.09 3.91
C LYS A 65 4.85 17.65 4.28
N ASP A 66 3.62 17.23 3.98
CA ASP A 66 3.20 15.83 4.18
C ASP A 66 3.76 14.94 3.07
N PHE A 67 4.98 14.45 3.29
CA PHE A 67 5.64 13.52 2.37
C PHE A 67 4.87 12.19 2.24
N VAL A 68 4.17 11.76 3.29
CA VAL A 68 3.44 10.50 3.26
C VAL A 68 2.23 10.63 2.35
N GLU A 69 1.49 11.74 2.46
CA GLU A 69 0.41 12.06 1.53
C GLU A 69 0.92 12.18 0.09
N GLU A 70 2.02 12.88 -0.15
CA GLU A 70 2.57 13.02 -1.52
C GLU A 70 2.92 11.67 -2.16
N ILE A 71 3.57 10.78 -1.41
CA ILE A 71 3.91 9.43 -1.88
C ILE A 71 2.63 8.64 -2.17
N GLN A 72 1.64 8.70 -1.27
CA GLN A 72 0.35 8.04 -1.45
C GLN A 72 -0.39 8.54 -2.70
N GLN A 73 -0.37 9.85 -2.96
CA GLN A 73 -0.99 10.44 -4.15
C GLN A 73 -0.27 10.00 -5.42
N ALA A 74 1.08 10.02 -5.45
CA ALA A 74 1.86 9.56 -6.58
C ALA A 74 1.59 8.08 -6.91
N ASP A 75 1.56 7.22 -5.89
CA ASP A 75 1.24 5.79 -6.04
C ASP A 75 -0.18 5.59 -6.59
N SER A 76 -1.15 6.34 -6.08
CA SER A 76 -2.54 6.25 -6.56
C SER A 76 -2.67 6.67 -8.03
N GLN A 77 -2.02 7.77 -8.41
CA GLN A 77 -2.00 8.25 -9.79
C GLN A 77 -1.34 7.24 -10.73
N PHE A 78 -0.22 6.64 -10.31
CA PHE A 78 0.45 5.58 -11.08
C PHE A 78 -0.50 4.42 -11.37
N TRP A 79 -1.15 3.87 -10.35
CA TRP A 79 -2.07 2.74 -10.52
C TRP A 79 -3.29 3.08 -11.39
N LYS A 80 -3.83 4.30 -11.24
CA LYS A 80 -4.92 4.78 -12.10
C LYS A 80 -4.48 4.80 -13.56
N ARG A 81 -3.28 5.33 -13.84
CA ARG A 81 -2.69 5.38 -15.18
C ARG A 81 -2.50 3.97 -15.77
N GLN A 82 -2.01 3.02 -14.97
CA GLN A 82 -1.85 1.63 -15.40
C GLN A 82 -3.20 1.01 -15.77
N MET A 83 -4.24 1.23 -14.96
CA MET A 83 -5.58 0.72 -15.25
C MET A 83 -6.18 1.34 -16.53
N GLU A 84 -6.00 2.64 -16.75
CA GLU A 84 -6.40 3.32 -17.99
C GLU A 84 -5.74 2.68 -19.22
N ILE A 85 -4.42 2.43 -19.16
CA ILE A 85 -3.69 1.78 -20.25
C ILE A 85 -4.23 0.37 -20.52
N ILE A 86 -4.48 -0.43 -19.48
CA ILE A 86 -5.03 -1.78 -19.62
C ILE A 86 -6.41 -1.75 -20.26
N ILE A 87 -7.32 -0.91 -19.76
CA ILE A 87 -8.69 -0.78 -20.29
C ILE A 87 -8.67 -0.37 -21.75
N ASN A 88 -7.90 0.67 -22.10
CA ASN A 88 -7.81 1.16 -23.47
C ASN A 88 -7.24 0.09 -24.41
N SER A 89 -6.23 -0.66 -23.96
CA SER A 89 -5.63 -1.75 -24.73
C SER A 89 -6.63 -2.88 -24.99
N LEU A 90 -7.43 -3.25 -23.99
CA LEU A 90 -8.49 -4.26 -24.14
C LEU A 90 -9.58 -3.82 -25.12
N GLN A 91 -9.99 -2.55 -25.07
CA GLN A 91 -10.95 -2.00 -26.03
C GLN A 91 -10.42 -2.07 -27.47
N ILE A 92 -9.16 -1.69 -27.68
CA ILE A 92 -8.50 -1.79 -29.00
C ILE A 92 -8.52 -3.25 -29.49
N ILE A 93 -8.13 -4.21 -28.64
CA ILE A 93 -8.12 -5.64 -28.98
C ILE A 93 -9.52 -6.14 -29.34
N SER A 94 -10.55 -5.74 -28.58
CA SER A 94 -11.94 -6.15 -28.84
C SER A 94 -12.55 -5.56 -30.12
N SER A 95 -11.99 -4.44 -30.60
CA SER A 95 -12.44 -3.75 -31.81
C SER A 95 -11.76 -4.23 -33.10
N LEU A 96 -10.75 -5.09 -33.00
CA LEU A 96 -10.07 -5.68 -34.15
C LEU A 96 -10.87 -6.88 -34.69
N PRO A 97 -11.04 -7.00 -36.02
CA PRO A 97 -11.73 -8.14 -36.60
C PRO A 97 -10.94 -9.42 -36.32
N VAL A 98 -11.61 -10.41 -35.70
CA VAL A 98 -11.02 -11.70 -35.31
C VAL A 98 -10.57 -12.47 -36.55
N SER A 99 -9.35 -12.23 -37.02
CA SER A 99 -8.61 -13.19 -37.84
C SER A 99 -7.36 -13.60 -37.07
N GLN A 100 -7.45 -14.77 -36.43
CA GLN A 100 -6.36 -15.61 -35.93
C GLN A 100 -5.09 -14.86 -35.50
N TYR A 101 -5.02 -14.51 -34.21
CA TYR A 101 -3.74 -14.29 -33.55
C TYR A 101 -3.54 -15.47 -32.59
N ASP A 102 -2.59 -16.35 -32.90
CA ASP A 102 -1.97 -17.18 -31.86
C ASP A 102 -1.37 -16.22 -30.84
N ALA A 103 -2.03 -16.07 -29.69
CA ALA A 103 -1.61 -15.15 -28.65
C ALA A 103 -0.40 -15.72 -27.90
N THR A 104 0.77 -15.73 -28.56
CA THR A 104 2.04 -16.07 -27.95
C THR A 104 2.74 -14.77 -27.56
N PHE A 105 2.67 -14.39 -26.28
CA PHE A 105 3.43 -13.25 -25.77
C PHE A 105 4.86 -13.70 -25.45
N ALA A 106 5.84 -13.22 -26.22
CA ALA A 106 7.25 -13.41 -25.91
C ALA A 106 7.66 -12.47 -24.78
N VAL A 107 7.99 -13.03 -23.61
CA VAL A 107 8.58 -12.31 -22.49
C VAL A 107 10.10 -12.42 -22.60
N SER A 108 10.82 -11.29 -22.71
CA SER A 108 12.29 -11.29 -22.67
C SER A 108 12.77 -11.72 -21.28
N SER A 109 13.67 -12.70 -21.26
CA SER A 109 14.29 -13.24 -20.03
C SER A 109 15.20 -12.21 -19.31
N GLU A 110 15.50 -11.07 -19.92
CA GLU A 110 16.25 -9.98 -19.29
C GLU A 110 15.46 -9.27 -18.19
N ASN A 111 14.12 -9.24 -18.28
CA ASN A 111 13.27 -8.61 -17.27
C ASN A 111 13.06 -9.47 -16.01
N LEU A 112 13.50 -10.74 -16.02
CA LEU A 112 13.33 -11.65 -14.88
C LEU A 112 14.51 -11.61 -13.88
N LYS A 113 15.62 -10.96 -14.23
CA LYS A 113 16.88 -11.00 -13.45
C LYS A 113 17.11 -9.80 -12.53
N ARG A 114 16.07 -9.28 -11.88
CA ARG A 114 16.30 -8.31 -10.80
C ARG A 114 15.28 -8.40 -9.67
N THR A 115 15.21 -9.57 -9.05
CA THR A 115 14.75 -9.73 -7.66
C THR A 115 15.47 -10.93 -7.05
N TYR A 116 16.65 -10.68 -6.48
CA TYR A 116 17.23 -11.38 -5.33
C TYR A 116 18.04 -10.38 -4.54
#